data_AF-A0A8H6E1D5-F1
#
_entry.id   AF-A0A8H6E1D5-F1
#
_cell.length_a   1.000
_cell.length_b   1.000
_cell.length_c   1.000
_cell.angle_alpha   90.00
_cell.angle_beta   90.00
_cell.angle_gamma   90.00
#
_symmetry.space_group_name_H-M   'P 1'
#
loop_
_entity.id
_entity.type
_entity.pdbx_description
1 polymer ?
#
loop_
_entity_poly.entity_id
_entity_poly.type
_entity_poly.pdbx_seq_one_letter_code
_entity_poly.pdbx_strand_id
1 'polypeptide(L)'
;MSTRNLFVFLWLAGLSFQQQEQEDLLKNFCRIFGHQTAVIDRKLYIDGGFVNYNPLSQYPRNYTHTGLLNADFDVDNEGMPAVYNNLTKPTDAPDVNGGILWSDAVNKMLYLYGGEFSQGTPQNFSMWTYDALYNKWKTANPDITQANIQRASYGSGVTLQDRGVGYYYGGWLSNASVPAWGLRPPMALSSLLEYDMVHNTWMNSTGPDSVGRAEGAMVYIPASEGMLVYFGGVKAPQNNGTTVGQPMDEILLYDISDSKWYTQKATGQVPEQRRRFCAGATWAQDYSSYNIYLYGGLGVPAGVGFDDIYILSLPSFRWIKWYPDAAGAGYPKHSASCTVVDGAQMIVMGGTYTNSTTCDVPKIYGLHNMYLGKQNPEHAMWARFRPNLTSYQVPSEIISVVGGSGTGGATTKAPSNGFDDRDLQVYFQRVYTPTTRTPTRAIPTSTSSPSDRSSPKSTPVGVIVGGVLGGVFGLLIVAALLYYFLRFRGKKERELTEQQQQPQPQEEVKDPPPPDINELPGQQEYRRSELYGSQLVELPCPEGEAVAAAMASRSPTSPSNSTPYSPPASPPPPPPAYHNRLSEDNIAPATPNRRVSEVSFSRVLVEV
;
A
#
# COMPACT_ATOMS: atom_id res chain seq x y z
N MET A 1 16.27 -41.19 -25.57
CA MET A 1 17.11 -40.03 -25.19
C MET A 1 18.23 -40.51 -24.29
N SER A 2 19.40 -39.87 -24.29
CA SER A 2 20.49 -40.24 -23.37
C SER A 2 20.16 -39.82 -21.93
N THR A 3 20.60 -40.60 -20.94
CA THR A 3 20.46 -40.30 -19.50
C THR A 3 21.02 -38.93 -19.14
N ARG A 4 22.09 -38.49 -19.83
CA ARG A 4 22.68 -37.16 -19.63
C ARG A 4 21.69 -36.01 -19.91
N ASN A 5 20.76 -36.20 -20.85
CA ASN A 5 19.73 -35.19 -21.14
C ASN A 5 18.63 -35.18 -20.06
N LEU A 6 18.33 -36.35 -19.45
CA LEU A 6 17.38 -36.44 -18.34
C LEU A 6 17.90 -35.73 -17.10
N PHE A 7 19.19 -35.88 -16.75
CA PHE A 7 19.81 -35.15 -15.65
C PHE A 7 19.81 -33.63 -15.88
N VAL A 8 20.12 -33.16 -17.09
CA VAL A 8 20.05 -31.72 -17.41
C VAL A 8 18.60 -31.20 -17.31
N PHE A 9 17.61 -31.97 -17.79
CA PHE A 9 16.20 -31.58 -17.69
C PHE A 9 15.71 -31.56 -16.24
N LEU A 10 16.07 -32.55 -15.42
CA LEU A 10 15.74 -32.58 -13.99
C LEU A 10 16.42 -31.45 -13.20
N TRP A 11 17.65 -31.09 -13.55
CA TRP A 11 18.37 -29.97 -12.93
C TRP A 11 17.77 -28.61 -13.31
N LEU A 12 17.42 -28.40 -14.58
CA LEU A 12 16.73 -27.19 -15.04
C LEU A 12 15.31 -27.07 -14.44
N ALA A 13 14.59 -28.18 -14.33
CA ALA A 13 13.30 -28.23 -13.64
C ALA A 13 13.47 -27.91 -12.14
N GLY A 14 14.47 -28.49 -11.48
CA GLY A 14 14.79 -28.19 -10.08
C GLY A 14 15.08 -26.69 -9.85
N LEU A 15 15.91 -26.07 -10.70
CA LEU A 15 16.16 -24.63 -10.65
C LEU A 15 14.89 -23.80 -10.89
N SER A 16 14.03 -24.22 -11.82
CA SER A 16 12.76 -23.55 -12.10
C SER A 16 11.80 -23.64 -10.90
N PHE A 17 11.70 -24.80 -10.25
CA PHE A 17 10.93 -24.95 -9.01
C PHE A 17 11.50 -24.10 -7.88
N GLN A 18 12.82 -24.08 -7.67
CA GLN A 18 13.44 -23.24 -6.64
C GLN A 18 13.20 -21.74 -6.88
N GLN A 19 13.27 -21.28 -8.13
CA GLN A 19 12.94 -19.88 -8.45
C GLN A 19 11.45 -19.58 -8.23
N GLN A 20 10.56 -20.49 -8.67
CA GLN A 20 9.11 -20.32 -8.49
C GLN A 20 8.68 -20.36 -7.02
N GLU A 21 9.37 -21.13 -6.16
CA GLU A 21 9.14 -21.10 -4.72
C GLU A 21 9.71 -19.83 -4.07
N GLN A 22 10.85 -19.32 -4.53
CA GLN A 22 11.44 -18.06 -4.06
C GLN A 22 10.53 -16.85 -4.37
N GLU A 23 9.84 -16.86 -5.52
CA GLU A 23 8.94 -15.79 -5.96
C GLU A 23 7.54 -15.82 -5.29
N ASP A 24 7.28 -16.76 -4.37
CA ASP A 24 6.07 -16.73 -3.52
C ASP A 24 6.16 -15.62 -2.47
N LEU A 25 5.51 -14.49 -2.77
CA LEU A 25 5.48 -13.28 -1.96
C LEU A 25 4.96 -13.48 -0.53
N LEU A 26 4.06 -14.45 -0.28
CA LEU A 26 3.52 -14.67 1.06
C LEU A 26 4.34 -15.66 1.90
N LYS A 27 5.26 -16.41 1.28
CA LYS A 27 6.29 -17.18 2.00
C LYS A 27 7.54 -16.34 2.25
N ASN A 28 8.01 -15.64 1.22
CA ASN A 28 9.33 -15.00 1.19
C ASN A 28 9.26 -13.46 1.28
N PHE A 29 8.20 -12.89 1.86
CA PHE A 29 8.03 -11.44 1.98
C PHE A 29 9.25 -10.75 2.60
N CYS A 30 9.73 -9.67 1.98
CA CYS A 30 10.69 -8.76 2.61
C CYS A 30 10.26 -7.29 2.55
N ARG A 31 9.80 -6.79 1.40
CA ARG A 31 9.26 -5.41 1.25
C ARG A 31 8.25 -5.37 0.11
N ILE A 32 7.31 -4.42 0.18
CA ILE A 32 6.46 -3.99 -0.95
C ILE A 32 6.36 -2.46 -0.95
N PHE A 33 6.57 -1.80 -2.08
CA PHE A 33 6.62 -0.33 -2.16
C PHE A 33 6.30 0.23 -3.54
N GLY A 34 5.73 1.44 -3.58
CA GLY A 34 5.22 2.05 -4.81
C GLY A 34 3.99 1.34 -5.38
N HIS A 35 3.39 0.44 -4.59
CA HIS A 35 2.14 -0.27 -4.86
C HIS A 35 0.93 0.66 -4.62
N GLN A 36 -0.22 0.28 -5.16
CA GLN A 36 -1.49 0.96 -4.90
C GLN A 36 -2.28 0.21 -3.83
N THR A 37 -3.03 0.94 -3.00
CA THR A 37 -4.07 0.34 -2.13
C THR A 37 -5.40 1.05 -2.27
N ALA A 38 -6.48 0.28 -2.12
CA ALA A 38 -7.86 0.79 -2.08
C ALA A 38 -8.77 -0.16 -1.29
N VAL A 39 -9.85 0.37 -0.71
CA VAL A 39 -10.82 -0.42 0.08
C VAL A 39 -12.13 -0.57 -0.68
N ILE A 40 -12.68 -1.79 -0.65
CA ILE A 40 -14.09 -2.09 -0.90
C ILE A 40 -14.58 -2.96 0.26
N ASP A 41 -15.66 -2.52 0.91
CA ASP A 41 -16.21 -3.16 2.11
C ASP A 41 -15.14 -3.40 3.19
N ARG A 42 -14.96 -4.64 3.64
CA ARG A 42 -14.03 -5.02 4.71
C ARG A 42 -12.69 -5.56 4.16
N LYS A 43 -12.31 -5.20 2.92
CA LYS A 43 -11.08 -5.68 2.27
C LYS A 43 -10.23 -4.55 1.70
N LEU A 44 -8.93 -4.60 2.00
CA LEU A 44 -7.89 -3.77 1.39
C LEU A 44 -7.31 -4.51 0.18
N TYR A 45 -7.48 -3.96 -1.02
CA TYR A 45 -6.89 -4.50 -2.25
C TYR A 45 -5.53 -3.85 -2.49
N ILE A 46 -4.55 -4.65 -2.92
CA ILE A 46 -3.15 -4.25 -3.08
C ILE A 46 -2.67 -4.69 -4.45
N ASP A 47 -2.39 -3.74 -5.34
CA ASP A 47 -1.91 -3.99 -6.71
C ASP A 47 -0.52 -3.38 -6.92
N GLY A 48 0.20 -3.92 -7.92
CA GLY A 48 1.37 -3.29 -8.51
C GLY A 48 2.51 -2.96 -7.55
N GLY A 49 3.35 -2.00 -7.96
CA GLY A 49 4.56 -1.63 -7.23
C GLY A 49 5.73 -2.60 -7.40
N PHE A 50 6.70 -2.47 -6.49
CA PHE A 50 7.87 -3.32 -6.37
C PHE A 50 7.78 -4.22 -5.15
N VAL A 51 8.32 -5.43 -5.27
CA VAL A 51 8.55 -6.34 -4.13
C VAL A 51 10.02 -6.76 -4.03
N ASN A 52 10.46 -7.04 -2.81
CA ASN A 52 11.70 -7.74 -2.53
C ASN A 52 11.43 -9.01 -1.73
N TYR A 53 12.30 -10.00 -1.89
CA TYR A 53 12.22 -11.29 -1.20
C TYR A 53 13.26 -11.42 -0.08
N ASN A 54 12.95 -12.26 0.90
CA ASN A 54 13.74 -12.48 2.11
C ASN A 54 14.83 -13.55 1.87
N PRO A 55 16.09 -13.35 2.30
CA PRO A 55 16.66 -12.12 2.84
C PRO A 55 17.17 -11.16 1.75
N LEU A 56 16.96 -9.86 1.96
CA LEU A 56 17.37 -8.81 1.00
C LEU A 56 18.87 -8.79 0.70
N SER A 57 19.70 -9.28 1.63
CA SER A 57 21.15 -9.43 1.45
C SER A 57 21.54 -10.47 0.39
N GLN A 58 20.63 -11.40 0.07
CA GLN A 58 20.79 -12.40 -1.00
C GLN A 58 19.94 -12.05 -2.23
N TYR A 59 18.76 -11.45 -2.02
CA TYR A 59 17.80 -11.09 -3.07
C TYR A 59 17.51 -9.57 -3.16
N PRO A 60 18.54 -8.70 -3.36
CA PRO A 60 18.40 -7.24 -3.32
C PRO A 60 17.67 -6.63 -4.53
N ARG A 61 17.24 -7.44 -5.50
CA ARG A 61 16.56 -6.97 -6.72
C ARG A 61 15.13 -6.52 -6.39
N ASN A 62 14.72 -5.39 -6.95
CA ASN A 62 13.34 -4.96 -7.01
C ASN A 62 12.63 -5.73 -8.13
N TYR A 63 11.71 -6.62 -7.77
CA TYR A 63 10.86 -7.32 -8.72
C TYR A 63 9.56 -6.54 -8.90
N THR A 64 8.96 -6.62 -10.09
CA THR A 64 7.62 -6.08 -10.33
C THR A 64 6.60 -6.97 -9.63
N HIS A 65 5.66 -6.40 -8.88
CA HIS A 65 4.54 -7.16 -8.35
C HIS A 65 3.46 -7.31 -9.43
N THR A 66 3.15 -8.56 -9.77
CA THR A 66 2.26 -8.95 -10.89
C THR A 66 0.92 -9.56 -10.42
N GLY A 67 0.71 -9.62 -9.11
CA GLY A 67 -0.50 -10.15 -8.49
C GLY A 67 -1.47 -9.06 -8.05
N LEU A 68 -2.65 -9.50 -7.60
CA LEU A 68 -3.57 -8.68 -6.82
C LEU A 68 -3.76 -9.36 -5.47
N LEU A 69 -3.29 -8.74 -4.38
CA LEU A 69 -3.52 -9.26 -3.03
C LEU A 69 -4.80 -8.63 -2.44
N ASN A 70 -5.37 -9.29 -1.44
CA ASN A 70 -6.35 -8.66 -0.55
C ASN A 70 -6.01 -8.94 0.92
N ALA A 71 -6.07 -7.91 1.76
CA ALA A 71 -6.06 -8.06 3.20
C ALA A 71 -7.50 -8.02 3.73
N ASP A 72 -7.91 -9.03 4.48
CA ASP A 72 -9.24 -9.13 5.07
C ASP A 72 -9.25 -8.51 6.47
N PHE A 73 -10.05 -7.45 6.65
CA PHE A 73 -10.10 -6.72 7.91
C PHE A 73 -10.72 -7.55 9.03
N ASP A 74 -11.60 -8.50 8.74
CA ASP A 74 -12.33 -9.26 9.76
C ASP A 74 -11.57 -10.52 10.26
N VAL A 75 -10.33 -10.72 9.79
CA VAL A 75 -9.46 -11.85 10.17
C VAL A 75 -8.12 -11.36 10.75
N ASP A 76 -7.85 -11.66 12.03
CA ASP A 76 -6.58 -11.32 12.69
C ASP A 76 -5.44 -12.24 12.24
N ASN A 77 -4.31 -11.62 11.91
CA ASN A 77 -3.02 -12.23 11.66
C ASN A 77 -1.96 -11.43 12.43
N GLU A 78 -1.65 -11.87 13.65
CA GLU A 78 -0.71 -11.22 14.58
C GLU A 78 -1.04 -9.74 14.83
N GLY A 79 -2.32 -9.42 15.04
CA GLY A 79 -2.78 -8.05 15.30
C GLY A 79 -2.93 -7.17 14.06
N MET A 80 -2.82 -7.73 12.85
CA MET A 80 -3.05 -7.03 11.57
C MET A 80 -4.02 -7.83 10.69
N PRO A 81 -4.66 -7.21 9.68
CA PRO A 81 -5.48 -7.92 8.69
C PRO A 81 -4.74 -9.07 7.98
N ALA A 82 -5.38 -10.23 7.84
CA ALA A 82 -4.79 -11.38 7.14
C ALA A 82 -4.72 -11.15 5.62
N VAL A 83 -3.54 -11.33 5.01
CA VAL A 83 -3.30 -11.10 3.57
C VAL A 83 -3.37 -12.40 2.78
N TYR A 84 -4.09 -12.36 1.65
CA TYR A 84 -4.29 -13.49 0.75
C TYR A 84 -3.86 -13.18 -0.69
N ASN A 85 -3.11 -14.11 -1.28
CA ASN A 85 -2.74 -14.16 -2.69
C ASN A 85 -3.64 -15.17 -3.43
N ASN A 86 -4.95 -14.91 -3.42
CA ASN A 86 -5.99 -15.80 -3.96
C ASN A 86 -6.83 -15.16 -5.07
N LEU A 87 -6.39 -14.03 -5.62
CA LEU A 87 -7.04 -13.31 -6.73
C LEU A 87 -6.11 -13.32 -7.95
N THR A 88 -6.68 -13.45 -9.15
CA THR A 88 -5.91 -13.56 -10.40
C THR A 88 -5.88 -12.24 -11.17
N LYS A 89 -4.69 -11.76 -11.52
CA LYS A 89 -4.48 -10.65 -12.46
C LYS A 89 -4.13 -11.18 -13.86
N PRO A 90 -4.81 -10.75 -14.94
CA PRO A 90 -4.44 -11.10 -16.32
C PRO A 90 -3.07 -10.54 -16.71
N THR A 91 -2.31 -11.25 -17.55
CA THR A 91 -0.95 -10.83 -17.97
C THR A 91 -0.92 -9.65 -18.93
N ASP A 92 -2.09 -9.20 -19.41
CA ASP A 92 -2.28 -7.98 -20.20
C ASP A 92 -2.76 -6.79 -19.35
N ALA A 93 -3.15 -7.01 -18.08
CA ALA A 93 -3.39 -5.94 -17.13
C ALA A 93 -2.04 -5.31 -16.71
N PRO A 94 -1.95 -3.97 -16.58
CA PRO A 94 -0.65 -3.31 -16.42
C PRO A 94 -0.06 -3.47 -15.02
N ASP A 95 1.16 -3.99 -14.95
CA ASP A 95 1.96 -4.08 -13.72
C ASP A 95 2.82 -2.83 -13.56
N VAL A 96 2.30 -1.88 -12.78
CA VAL A 96 2.84 -0.51 -12.68
C VAL A 96 3.09 -0.09 -11.24
N ASN A 97 4.11 0.76 -11.04
CA ASN A 97 4.44 1.40 -9.77
C ASN A 97 4.09 2.89 -9.80
N GLY A 98 3.70 3.47 -8.65
CA GLY A 98 3.28 4.87 -8.57
C GLY A 98 1.96 5.19 -9.29
N GLY A 99 1.10 4.20 -9.51
CA GLY A 99 -0.27 4.43 -10.01
C GLY A 99 -1.24 4.78 -8.88
N ILE A 100 -2.55 4.73 -9.16
CA ILE A 100 -3.60 4.70 -8.13
C ILE A 100 -4.66 3.65 -8.46
N LEU A 101 -5.21 3.02 -7.42
CA LEU A 101 -6.51 2.36 -7.47
C LEU A 101 -7.53 3.33 -6.89
N TRP A 102 -8.47 3.80 -7.71
CA TRP A 102 -9.69 4.41 -7.19
C TRP A 102 -10.73 3.32 -6.94
N SER A 103 -11.50 3.38 -5.85
CA SER A 103 -12.56 2.40 -5.56
C SER A 103 -13.96 3.00 -5.70
N ASP A 104 -14.87 2.30 -6.36
CA ASP A 104 -16.31 2.50 -6.21
C ASP A 104 -16.84 1.42 -5.25
N ALA A 105 -16.93 1.77 -3.96
CA ALA A 105 -17.43 0.88 -2.92
C ALA A 105 -18.95 0.61 -3.03
N VAL A 106 -19.68 1.35 -3.85
CA VAL A 106 -21.12 1.16 -4.09
C VAL A 106 -21.32 0.11 -5.20
N ASN A 107 -20.61 0.25 -6.32
CA ASN A 107 -20.65 -0.70 -7.44
C ASN A 107 -19.68 -1.88 -7.31
N LYS A 108 -18.85 -1.92 -6.25
CA LYS A 108 -17.84 -2.97 -5.99
C LYS A 108 -16.81 -3.08 -7.11
N MET A 109 -16.32 -1.93 -7.59
CA MET A 109 -15.34 -1.82 -8.68
C MET A 109 -14.07 -1.13 -8.18
N LEU A 110 -12.90 -1.57 -8.65
CA LEU A 110 -11.67 -0.76 -8.63
C LEU A 110 -11.37 -0.25 -10.04
N TYR A 111 -10.68 0.88 -10.14
CA TYR A 111 -10.24 1.53 -11.36
C TYR A 111 -8.74 1.86 -11.24
N LEU A 112 -7.92 1.23 -12.08
CA LEU A 112 -6.46 1.38 -12.08
C LEU A 112 -6.05 2.48 -13.06
N TYR A 113 -5.60 3.61 -12.51
CA TYR A 113 -5.10 4.75 -13.27
C TYR A 113 -3.60 4.96 -13.06
N GLY A 114 -2.93 5.51 -14.09
CA GLY A 114 -1.55 5.98 -13.99
C GLY A 114 -0.50 4.88 -13.83
N GLY A 115 0.61 5.25 -13.19
CA GLY A 115 1.77 4.41 -12.87
C GLY A 115 2.79 4.29 -14.00
N GLU A 116 3.97 3.74 -13.69
CA GLU A 116 5.04 3.46 -14.66
C GLU A 116 5.49 2.01 -14.62
N PHE A 117 5.88 1.49 -15.77
CA PHE A 117 6.40 0.14 -15.97
C PHE A 117 7.88 0.11 -15.61
N SER A 118 8.28 -0.81 -14.74
CA SER A 118 9.69 -0.98 -14.36
C SER A 118 10.54 -1.74 -15.39
N GLN A 119 9.89 -2.47 -16.30
CA GLN A 119 10.51 -3.33 -17.33
C GLN A 119 9.60 -3.33 -18.58
N GLY A 120 10.18 -3.60 -19.75
CA GLY A 120 9.45 -3.63 -21.02
C GLY A 120 9.26 -2.24 -21.66
N THR A 121 8.31 -2.14 -22.58
CA THR A 121 7.91 -0.87 -23.23
C THR A 121 6.51 -0.49 -22.75
N PRO A 122 6.24 0.78 -22.40
CA PRO A 122 4.90 1.19 -21.99
C PRO A 122 3.86 0.94 -23.08
N GLN A 123 2.66 0.58 -22.66
CA GLN A 123 1.49 0.45 -23.52
C GLN A 123 0.66 1.75 -23.53
N ASN A 124 -0.18 1.93 -24.56
CA ASN A 124 -1.16 3.02 -24.59
C ASN A 124 -2.06 2.99 -23.35
N PHE A 125 -2.56 4.16 -22.92
CA PHE A 125 -3.46 4.21 -21.79
C PHE A 125 -4.78 3.50 -22.10
N SER A 126 -5.22 2.67 -21.15
CA SER A 126 -6.51 2.00 -21.11
C SER A 126 -6.95 1.95 -19.66
N MET A 127 -8.22 2.26 -19.40
CA MET A 127 -8.81 2.14 -18.07
C MET A 127 -9.03 0.66 -17.75
N TRP A 128 -8.24 0.14 -16.81
CA TRP A 128 -8.39 -1.22 -16.29
C TRP A 128 -9.21 -1.20 -15.03
N THR A 129 -10.19 -2.10 -14.95
CA THR A 129 -11.14 -2.17 -13.83
C THR A 129 -11.18 -3.56 -13.24
N TYR A 130 -11.34 -3.67 -11.93
CA TYR A 130 -11.48 -4.94 -11.22
C TYR A 130 -12.86 -5.04 -10.58
N ASP A 131 -13.58 -6.12 -10.89
CA ASP A 131 -14.94 -6.37 -10.44
C ASP A 131 -14.92 -7.29 -9.21
N ALA A 132 -15.02 -6.70 -8.02
CA ALA A 132 -14.81 -7.40 -6.74
C ALA A 132 -15.95 -8.38 -6.38
N LEU A 133 -17.08 -8.34 -7.08
CA LEU A 133 -18.15 -9.35 -6.96
C LEU A 133 -17.86 -10.64 -7.74
N TYR A 134 -17.02 -10.57 -8.77
CA TYR A 134 -16.73 -11.67 -9.68
C TYR A 134 -15.23 -12.00 -9.74
N ASN A 135 -14.44 -11.39 -8.86
CA ASN A 135 -12.98 -11.47 -8.79
C ASN A 135 -12.26 -11.30 -10.15
N LYS A 136 -12.75 -10.39 -10.99
CA LYS A 136 -12.39 -10.34 -12.41
C LYS A 136 -11.97 -8.96 -12.89
N TRP A 137 -10.77 -8.89 -13.48
CA TRP A 137 -10.31 -7.75 -14.26
C TRP A 137 -10.98 -7.67 -15.63
N LYS A 138 -11.23 -6.45 -16.11
CA LYS A 138 -11.73 -6.09 -17.44
C LYS A 138 -11.29 -4.67 -17.80
N THR A 139 -11.00 -4.41 -19.07
CA THR A 139 -10.93 -3.03 -19.57
C THR A 139 -12.32 -2.39 -19.57
N ALA A 140 -12.37 -1.08 -19.31
CA ALA A 140 -13.54 -0.28 -19.63
C ALA A 140 -13.55 0.05 -21.14
N ASN A 141 -14.75 0.22 -21.71
CA ASN A 141 -14.87 0.76 -23.06
C ASN A 141 -14.45 2.23 -23.04
N PRO A 142 -13.52 2.69 -23.90
CA PRO A 142 -13.08 4.07 -23.88
C PRO A 142 -14.18 5.00 -24.38
N ASP A 143 -14.54 6.01 -23.58
CA ASP A 143 -15.27 7.17 -24.08
C ASP A 143 -14.36 8.10 -24.90
N ILE A 144 -14.95 8.96 -25.74
CA ILE A 144 -14.24 9.95 -26.55
C ILE A 144 -13.38 10.91 -25.70
N THR A 145 -13.79 11.21 -24.47
CA THR A 145 -13.00 12.02 -23.52
C THR A 145 -11.67 11.36 -23.12
N GLN A 146 -11.54 10.03 -23.22
CA GLN A 146 -10.29 9.32 -22.90
C GLN A 146 -9.16 9.59 -23.92
N ALA A 147 -9.47 10.11 -25.11
CA ALA A 147 -8.55 10.11 -26.27
C ALA A 147 -7.17 10.75 -26.03
N ASN A 148 -7.06 11.72 -25.11
CA ASN A 148 -5.81 12.41 -24.78
C ASN A 148 -5.25 12.05 -23.40
N ILE A 149 -5.84 11.08 -22.68
CA ILE A 149 -5.43 10.70 -21.33
C ILE A 149 -4.13 9.88 -21.38
N GLN A 150 -3.12 10.35 -20.66
CA GLN A 150 -1.80 9.73 -20.60
C GLN A 150 -1.55 9.14 -19.21
N ARG A 151 -0.68 8.14 -19.14
CA ARG A 151 -0.40 7.41 -17.90
C ARG A 151 0.61 8.20 -17.04
N ALA A 152 0.12 8.99 -16.09
CA ALA A 152 0.95 9.69 -15.11
C ALA A 152 1.39 8.78 -13.97
N SER A 153 2.65 8.83 -13.53
CA SER A 153 3.18 8.10 -12.36
C SER A 153 3.50 9.03 -11.20
N TYR A 154 3.34 8.57 -9.96
CA TYR A 154 3.65 9.32 -8.74
C TYR A 154 3.00 10.71 -8.64
N GLY A 155 1.86 10.95 -9.28
CA GLY A 155 0.94 12.02 -8.88
C GLY A 155 0.14 11.63 -7.63
N SER A 156 -0.81 12.48 -7.25
CA SER A 156 -1.61 12.30 -6.05
C SER A 156 -3.08 12.19 -6.40
N GLY A 157 -3.77 11.14 -5.98
CA GLY A 157 -5.20 10.95 -6.26
C GLY A 157 -6.02 10.53 -5.06
N VAL A 158 -7.34 10.70 -5.17
CA VAL A 158 -8.33 10.37 -4.13
C VAL A 158 -9.67 10.03 -4.79
N THR A 159 -10.58 9.38 -4.05
CA THR A 159 -11.89 8.96 -4.58
C THR A 159 -13.03 9.49 -3.70
N LEU A 160 -14.05 10.10 -4.33
CA LEU A 160 -15.29 10.51 -3.68
C LEU A 160 -16.34 9.41 -3.86
N GLN A 161 -16.57 8.61 -2.82
CA GLN A 161 -17.44 7.44 -2.85
C GLN A 161 -18.92 7.80 -3.10
N ASP A 162 -19.36 8.94 -2.58
CA ASP A 162 -20.70 9.48 -2.74
C ASP A 162 -20.97 9.87 -4.20
N ARG A 163 -19.99 10.42 -4.91
CA ARG A 163 -20.14 10.81 -6.32
C ARG A 163 -19.82 9.66 -7.29
N GLY A 164 -18.92 8.76 -6.91
CA GLY A 164 -18.33 7.80 -7.84
C GLY A 164 -17.29 8.47 -8.74
N VAL A 165 -16.50 9.39 -8.19
CA VAL A 165 -15.54 10.22 -8.96
C VAL A 165 -14.13 10.04 -8.41
N GLY A 166 -13.18 9.79 -9.31
CA GLY A 166 -11.75 9.69 -9.01
C GLY A 166 -11.01 10.95 -9.45
N TYR A 167 -10.26 11.57 -8.54
CA TYR A 167 -9.38 12.69 -8.86
C TYR A 167 -7.91 12.23 -8.87
N TYR A 168 -7.10 12.85 -9.73
CA TYR A 168 -5.65 12.71 -9.76
C TYR A 168 -4.98 14.01 -10.19
N TYR A 169 -4.08 14.55 -9.36
CA TYR A 169 -3.36 15.78 -9.61
C TYR A 169 -1.86 15.50 -9.87
N GLY A 170 -1.34 16.13 -10.93
CA GLY A 170 0.07 16.10 -11.28
C GLY A 170 0.59 14.72 -11.70
N GLY A 171 1.82 14.40 -11.29
CA GLY A 171 2.53 13.17 -11.62
C GLY A 171 3.44 13.30 -12.84
N TRP A 172 4.34 12.33 -13.00
CA TRP A 172 5.35 12.25 -14.04
C TRP A 172 4.84 11.55 -15.31
N LEU A 173 5.25 12.11 -16.45
CA LEU A 173 5.24 11.44 -17.74
C LEU A 173 6.70 11.18 -18.15
N SER A 174 6.99 9.94 -18.55
CA SER A 174 8.35 9.47 -18.85
C SER A 174 8.36 8.37 -19.90
N ASN A 175 9.56 7.93 -20.32
CA ASN A 175 9.73 6.74 -21.14
C ASN A 175 9.37 5.42 -20.42
N ALA A 176 9.10 5.45 -19.11
CA ALA A 176 8.58 4.33 -18.33
C ALA A 176 7.05 4.33 -18.21
N SER A 177 6.35 5.41 -18.58
CA SER A 177 4.88 5.49 -18.51
C SER A 177 4.18 5.79 -19.84
N VAL A 178 4.82 6.50 -20.76
CA VAL A 178 4.24 6.93 -22.04
C VAL A 178 4.94 6.25 -23.24
N PRO A 179 4.21 5.61 -24.16
CA PRO A 179 4.76 5.05 -25.40
C PRO A 179 5.43 6.12 -26.27
N ALA A 180 6.47 5.73 -27.02
CA ALA A 180 7.20 6.62 -27.94
C ALA A 180 7.69 7.95 -27.31
N TRP A 181 7.97 7.98 -26.00
CA TRP A 181 8.47 9.18 -25.31
C TRP A 181 9.76 9.74 -25.94
N GLY A 182 10.65 8.86 -26.41
CA GLY A 182 11.95 9.24 -26.95
C GLY A 182 12.93 9.70 -25.85
N LEU A 183 13.88 10.55 -26.22
CA LEU A 183 14.95 11.04 -25.33
C LEU A 183 14.57 12.32 -24.55
N ARG A 184 13.26 12.61 -24.40
CA ARG A 184 12.77 13.74 -23.61
C ARG A 184 13.02 13.51 -22.11
N PRO A 185 13.37 14.53 -21.31
CA PRO A 185 13.39 14.41 -19.86
C PRO A 185 11.99 14.06 -19.33
N PRO A 186 11.87 13.49 -18.12
CA PRO A 186 10.57 13.34 -17.45
C PRO A 186 9.90 14.71 -17.24
N MET A 187 8.60 14.77 -17.47
CA MET A 187 7.79 15.98 -17.37
C MET A 187 6.75 15.79 -16.26
N ALA A 188 6.68 16.71 -15.28
CA ALA A 188 5.62 16.68 -14.29
C ALA A 188 4.39 17.43 -14.82
N LEU A 189 3.20 16.87 -14.62
CA LEU A 189 1.94 17.52 -14.96
C LEU A 189 1.58 18.59 -13.92
N SER A 190 0.90 19.65 -14.38
CA SER A 190 0.26 20.66 -13.53
C SER A 190 -1.27 20.62 -13.68
N SER A 191 -1.83 19.53 -14.23
CA SER A 191 -3.26 19.33 -14.44
C SER A 191 -3.90 18.55 -13.29
N LEU A 192 -5.17 18.85 -13.02
CA LEU A 192 -6.08 18.00 -12.27
C LEU A 192 -6.91 17.18 -13.26
N LEU A 193 -6.89 15.87 -13.08
CA LEU A 193 -7.72 14.93 -13.85
C LEU A 193 -8.86 14.44 -12.97
N GLU A 194 -10.06 14.51 -13.50
CA GLU A 194 -11.28 13.94 -12.95
C GLU A 194 -11.76 12.79 -13.84
N TYR A 195 -12.19 11.70 -13.21
CA TYR A 195 -12.80 10.54 -13.87
C TYR A 195 -14.11 10.18 -13.19
N ASP A 196 -15.21 10.32 -13.92
CA ASP A 196 -16.55 9.92 -13.51
C ASP A 196 -16.73 8.41 -13.79
N MET A 197 -16.88 7.61 -12.74
CA MET A 197 -17.05 6.15 -12.82
C MET A 197 -18.50 5.74 -13.13
N VAL A 198 -19.45 6.66 -12.98
CA VAL A 198 -20.88 6.45 -13.23
C VAL A 198 -21.18 6.62 -14.72
N HIS A 199 -20.59 7.65 -15.35
CA HIS A 199 -20.76 7.98 -16.76
C HIS A 199 -19.58 7.52 -17.64
N ASN A 200 -18.46 7.07 -17.05
CA ASN A 200 -17.24 6.62 -17.75
C ASN A 200 -16.61 7.75 -18.60
N THR A 201 -16.59 8.97 -18.06
CA THR A 201 -16.12 10.19 -18.75
C THR A 201 -14.95 10.85 -18.01
N TRP A 202 -14.08 11.53 -18.76
CA TRP A 202 -12.88 12.20 -18.26
C TRP A 202 -12.99 13.71 -18.41
N MET A 203 -12.57 14.46 -17.38
CA MET A 203 -12.39 15.91 -17.45
C MET A 203 -10.97 16.26 -16.99
N ASN A 204 -10.25 17.05 -17.79
CA ASN A 204 -8.88 17.46 -17.52
C ASN A 204 -8.85 18.99 -17.39
N SER A 205 -8.60 19.48 -16.18
CA SER A 205 -8.56 20.90 -15.84
C SER A 205 -7.17 21.35 -15.42
N THR A 206 -6.93 22.66 -15.44
CA THR A 206 -5.69 23.23 -14.91
C THR A 206 -5.60 23.07 -13.39
N GLY A 207 -4.38 22.92 -12.88
CA GLY A 207 -4.04 23.07 -11.48
C GLY A 207 -4.06 24.53 -11.00
N PRO A 208 -3.50 24.81 -9.81
CA PRO A 208 -3.38 26.16 -9.26
C PRO A 208 -2.45 27.08 -10.06
N ASP A 209 -1.51 26.51 -10.83
CA ASP A 209 -0.56 27.22 -11.67
C ASP A 209 -0.04 26.31 -12.81
N SER A 210 0.92 26.80 -13.60
CA SER A 210 1.57 26.06 -14.68
C SER A 210 2.82 25.26 -14.24
N VAL A 211 3.04 25.05 -12.95
CA VAL A 211 4.21 24.35 -12.41
C VAL A 211 3.89 22.88 -12.18
N GLY A 212 4.56 22.02 -12.93
CA GLY A 212 4.42 20.57 -12.78
C GLY A 212 4.75 20.11 -11.36
N ARG A 213 3.90 19.27 -10.77
CA ARG A 213 4.06 18.71 -9.42
C ARG A 213 3.94 17.20 -9.41
N ALA A 214 4.69 16.55 -8.52
CA ALA A 214 4.65 15.11 -8.32
C ALA A 214 5.09 14.74 -6.89
N GLU A 215 4.84 13.50 -6.49
CA GLU A 215 5.34 12.83 -5.28
C GLU A 215 4.92 13.47 -3.94
N GLY A 216 3.90 14.33 -3.95
CA GLY A 216 3.21 14.79 -2.73
C GLY A 216 2.08 13.84 -2.31
N ALA A 217 1.14 14.35 -1.53
CA ALA A 217 -0.14 13.67 -1.25
C ALA A 217 -1.32 14.59 -1.53
N MET A 218 -2.48 14.00 -1.81
CA MET A 218 -3.76 14.68 -1.93
C MET A 218 -4.80 13.89 -1.14
N VAL A 219 -5.58 14.58 -0.31
CA VAL A 219 -6.66 13.99 0.49
C VAL A 219 -7.95 14.75 0.26
N TYR A 220 -9.08 14.14 0.61
CA TYR A 220 -10.40 14.75 0.53
C TYR A 220 -10.90 15.10 1.94
N ILE A 221 -11.58 16.24 2.07
CA ILE A 221 -12.33 16.63 3.27
C ILE A 221 -13.74 17.12 2.89
N PRO A 222 -14.78 16.82 3.69
CA PRO A 222 -16.13 17.32 3.47
C PRO A 222 -16.35 18.76 3.99
N ALA A 223 -15.36 19.64 3.83
CA ALA A 223 -15.55 21.09 3.98
C ALA A 223 -16.16 21.66 2.69
N SER A 224 -16.87 22.80 2.76
CA SER A 224 -17.62 23.35 1.61
C SER A 224 -18.67 22.35 1.10
N GLU A 225 -18.73 22.07 -0.21
CA GLU A 225 -19.42 20.91 -0.79
C GLU A 225 -18.46 19.75 -1.11
N GLY A 226 -17.28 19.72 -0.49
CA GLY A 226 -16.19 18.82 -0.78
C GLY A 226 -14.95 19.58 -1.28
N MET A 227 -13.79 19.30 -0.67
CA MET A 227 -12.54 19.97 -0.96
C MET A 227 -11.37 18.99 -1.04
N LEU A 228 -10.49 19.15 -2.03
CA LEU A 228 -9.24 18.41 -2.13
C LEU A 228 -8.12 19.23 -1.48
N VAL A 229 -7.23 18.58 -0.74
CA VAL A 229 -6.08 19.19 -0.05
C VAL A 229 -4.80 18.52 -0.51
N TYR A 230 -3.98 19.23 -1.29
CA TYR A 230 -2.66 18.77 -1.75
C TYR A 230 -1.53 19.48 -1.01
N PHE A 231 -0.47 18.74 -0.67
CA PHE A 231 0.75 19.29 -0.06
C PHE A 231 1.98 18.41 -0.33
N GLY A 232 3.17 19.02 -0.15
CA GLY A 232 4.46 18.35 -0.28
C GLY A 232 4.79 17.83 -1.68
N GLY A 233 5.81 16.97 -1.76
CA GLY A 233 6.35 16.47 -3.02
C GLY A 233 7.39 17.40 -3.64
N VAL A 234 7.44 17.43 -4.97
CA VAL A 234 8.37 18.22 -5.77
C VAL A 234 7.64 19.09 -6.80
N LYS A 235 8.22 20.26 -7.08
CA LYS A 235 7.91 21.14 -8.21
C LYS A 235 8.97 20.97 -9.30
N ALA A 236 8.57 21.00 -10.57
CA ALA A 236 9.46 20.97 -11.74
C ALA A 236 9.36 22.28 -12.58
N PRO A 237 9.71 23.47 -12.03
CA PRO A 237 9.37 24.75 -12.64
C PRO A 237 10.08 25.06 -13.98
N GLN A 238 11.12 24.30 -14.36
CA GLN A 238 11.81 24.44 -15.65
C GLN A 238 11.48 23.33 -16.66
N ASN A 239 10.71 22.29 -16.30
CA ASN A 239 10.39 21.13 -17.15
C ASN A 239 11.58 20.46 -17.88
N ASN A 240 12.79 20.61 -17.34
CA ASN A 240 14.04 20.10 -17.91
C ASN A 240 14.61 18.89 -17.14
N GLY A 241 13.77 18.23 -16.33
CA GLY A 241 14.18 17.16 -15.40
C GLY A 241 14.69 17.66 -14.04
N THR A 242 14.89 18.97 -13.83
CA THR A 242 15.25 19.54 -12.52
C THR A 242 14.03 19.65 -11.61
N THR A 243 14.18 19.30 -10.33
CA THR A 243 13.13 19.40 -9.31
C THR A 243 13.59 20.16 -8.07
N VAL A 244 12.67 20.93 -7.48
CA VAL A 244 12.81 21.51 -6.13
C VAL A 244 11.70 20.98 -5.23
N GLY A 245 11.86 21.04 -3.90
CA GLY A 245 10.80 20.61 -2.99
C GLY A 245 9.59 21.55 -3.03
N GLN A 246 8.39 20.99 -2.95
CA GLN A 246 7.20 21.77 -2.59
C GLN A 246 7.33 22.16 -1.10
N PRO A 247 7.20 23.44 -0.73
CA PRO A 247 7.19 23.84 0.66
C PRO A 247 6.04 23.18 1.43
N MET A 248 6.32 22.60 2.61
CA MET A 248 5.31 21.94 3.43
C MET A 248 4.35 22.93 4.12
N ASP A 249 4.69 24.23 4.13
CA ASP A 249 3.80 25.30 4.56
C ASP A 249 2.85 25.79 3.43
N GLU A 250 3.05 25.38 2.18
CA GLU A 250 2.27 25.80 1.00
C GLU A 250 1.20 24.73 0.69
N ILE A 251 0.03 24.86 1.33
CA ILE A 251 -1.10 23.95 1.18
C ILE A 251 -1.97 24.41 0.00
N LEU A 252 -2.20 23.52 -0.96
CA LEU A 252 -3.01 23.77 -2.15
C LEU A 252 -4.39 23.15 -1.95
N LEU A 253 -5.44 23.94 -2.19
CA LEU A 253 -6.83 23.58 -1.91
C LEU A 253 -7.65 23.68 -3.19
N TYR A 254 -8.43 22.65 -3.52
CA TYR A 254 -9.38 22.70 -4.64
C TYR A 254 -10.80 22.57 -4.09
N ASP A 255 -11.60 23.63 -4.22
CA ASP A 255 -13.03 23.57 -3.95
C ASP A 255 -13.75 22.97 -5.16
N ILE A 256 -14.52 21.89 -4.92
CA ILE A 256 -15.16 21.14 -6.00
C ILE A 256 -16.45 21.84 -6.49
N SER A 257 -17.07 22.71 -5.69
CA SER A 257 -18.29 23.43 -6.08
C SER A 257 -18.01 24.61 -7.02
N ASP A 258 -16.97 25.40 -6.74
CA ASP A 258 -16.52 26.51 -7.61
C ASP A 258 -15.48 26.04 -8.65
N SER A 259 -15.09 24.77 -8.62
CA SER A 259 -14.04 24.16 -9.47
C SER A 259 -12.71 24.94 -9.43
N LYS A 260 -12.38 25.51 -8.27
CA LYS A 260 -11.38 26.57 -8.11
C LYS A 260 -10.27 26.19 -7.14
N TRP A 261 -9.04 26.54 -7.54
CA TRP A 261 -7.86 26.39 -6.70
C TRP A 261 -7.57 27.61 -5.83
N TYR A 262 -7.08 27.35 -4.62
CA TYR A 262 -6.58 28.30 -3.65
C TYR A 262 -5.25 27.80 -3.06
N THR A 263 -4.47 28.72 -2.49
CA THR A 263 -3.29 28.40 -1.67
C THR A 263 -3.48 28.98 -0.29
N GLN A 264 -3.11 28.24 0.75
CA GLN A 264 -3.10 28.73 2.14
C GLN A 264 -1.76 28.39 2.80
N LYS A 265 -1.14 29.40 3.41
CA LYS A 265 0.03 29.20 4.26
C LYS A 265 -0.32 28.57 5.61
N ALA A 266 0.41 27.52 5.96
CA ALA A 266 0.32 26.80 7.23
C ALA A 266 1.44 27.18 8.21
N THR A 267 1.18 27.07 9.52
CA THR A 267 2.11 27.48 10.59
C THR A 267 2.29 26.39 11.65
N GLY A 268 3.11 26.64 12.67
CA GLY A 268 3.43 25.65 13.72
C GLY A 268 4.67 24.83 13.39
N GLN A 269 4.64 23.53 13.68
CA GLN A 269 5.79 22.62 13.48
C GLN A 269 5.82 22.11 12.03
N VAL A 270 6.08 23.02 11.08
CA VAL A 270 6.11 22.70 9.65
C VAL A 270 7.15 21.60 9.35
N PRO A 271 6.79 20.50 8.67
CA PRO A 271 7.74 19.45 8.29
C PRO A 271 8.81 19.93 7.31
N GLU A 272 9.95 19.25 7.30
CA GLU A 272 11.00 19.40 6.30
C GLU A 272 10.49 18.99 4.91
N GLN A 273 11.01 19.62 3.84
CA GLN A 273 10.61 19.32 2.46
C GLN A 273 10.82 17.84 2.10
N ARG A 274 9.72 17.17 1.73
CA ARG A 274 9.65 15.72 1.59
C ARG A 274 8.70 15.28 0.48
N ARG A 275 8.98 14.10 -0.08
CA ARG A 275 8.28 13.48 -1.21
C ARG A 275 8.15 11.97 -1.01
N ARG A 276 7.21 11.30 -1.69
CA ARG A 276 6.93 9.85 -1.56
C ARG A 276 6.65 9.42 -0.10
N PHE A 277 6.13 10.33 0.72
CA PHE A 277 5.43 9.99 1.96
C PHE A 277 4.04 9.46 1.63
N CYS A 278 3.29 8.98 2.62
CA CYS A 278 1.85 8.79 2.47
C CYS A 278 1.09 9.56 3.55
N ALA A 279 -0.18 9.85 3.29
CA ALA A 279 -1.03 10.59 4.21
C ALA A 279 -2.49 10.12 4.14
N GLY A 280 -3.25 10.43 5.19
CA GLY A 280 -4.68 10.14 5.29
C GLY A 280 -5.42 11.20 6.10
N ALA A 281 -6.70 11.42 5.81
CA ALA A 281 -7.52 12.44 6.47
C ALA A 281 -8.65 11.82 7.30
N THR A 282 -8.98 12.49 8.41
CA THR A 282 -10.18 12.25 9.23
C THR A 282 -10.65 13.58 9.83
N TRP A 283 -11.74 13.59 10.60
CA TRP A 283 -12.34 14.80 11.16
C TRP A 283 -13.10 14.53 12.45
N ALA A 284 -13.24 15.57 13.28
CA ALA A 284 -14.09 15.53 14.46
C ALA A 284 -15.57 15.31 14.10
N GLN A 285 -16.35 14.72 15.02
CA GLN A 285 -17.77 14.39 14.84
C GLN A 285 -18.63 15.62 14.49
N ASP A 286 -18.26 16.81 14.97
CA ASP A 286 -18.93 18.08 14.69
C ASP A 286 -18.31 18.86 13.52
N TYR A 287 -17.35 18.26 12.81
CA TYR A 287 -16.59 18.86 11.69
C TYR A 287 -15.86 20.18 12.05
N SER A 288 -15.66 20.47 13.34
CA SER A 288 -14.91 21.67 13.79
C SER A 288 -13.41 21.60 13.49
N SER A 289 -12.87 20.40 13.28
CA SER A 289 -11.50 20.19 12.80
C SER A 289 -11.42 19.01 11.83
N TYR A 290 -10.61 19.17 10.78
CA TYR A 290 -10.20 18.13 9.83
C TYR A 290 -8.70 17.91 10.00
N ASN A 291 -8.29 16.68 10.24
CA ASN A 291 -6.95 16.34 10.71
C ASN A 291 -6.30 15.36 9.72
N ILE A 292 -5.23 15.81 9.08
CA ILE A 292 -4.53 15.09 8.02
C ILE A 292 -3.20 14.59 8.57
N TYR A 293 -3.04 13.26 8.62
CA TYR A 293 -1.89 12.58 9.19
C TYR A 293 -0.92 12.19 8.07
N LEU A 294 0.34 12.62 8.16
CA LEU A 294 1.44 12.26 7.27
C LEU A 294 2.36 11.26 7.97
N TYR A 295 2.86 10.25 7.24
CA TYR A 295 3.93 9.36 7.72
C TYR A 295 5.14 9.37 6.77
N GLY A 296 6.31 9.64 7.34
CA GLY A 296 7.63 9.41 6.73
C GLY A 296 7.93 10.22 5.46
N GLY A 297 8.55 9.56 4.48
CA GLY A 297 8.91 10.11 3.17
C GLY A 297 10.41 10.17 2.89
N LEU A 298 10.77 10.60 1.68
CA LEU A 298 12.14 10.89 1.26
C LEU A 298 12.37 12.42 1.24
N GLY A 299 13.55 12.86 1.69
CA GLY A 299 13.90 14.29 1.69
C GLY A 299 14.02 14.91 0.29
N VAL A 300 13.93 16.24 0.25
CA VAL A 300 14.31 17.07 -0.91
C VAL A 300 15.29 18.17 -0.45
N PRO A 301 16.59 18.10 -0.81
CA PRO A 301 17.26 17.06 -1.61
C PRO A 301 17.24 15.68 -0.93
N ALA A 302 17.48 14.63 -1.73
CA ALA A 302 17.43 13.25 -1.24
C ALA A 302 18.49 12.99 -0.16
N GLY A 303 18.05 12.41 0.95
CA GLY A 303 18.87 11.94 2.06
C GLY A 303 18.30 10.64 2.62
N VAL A 304 18.49 10.36 3.91
CA VAL A 304 17.94 9.15 4.55
C VAL A 304 16.40 9.12 4.55
N GLY A 305 15.71 10.26 4.44
CA GLY A 305 14.25 10.33 4.55
C GLY A 305 13.80 10.33 6.01
N PHE A 306 12.54 9.97 6.26
CA PHE A 306 11.87 10.16 7.54
C PHE A 306 10.99 8.98 7.93
N ASP A 307 10.75 8.84 9.23
CA ASP A 307 9.80 7.95 9.89
C ASP A 307 8.92 8.67 10.92
N ASP A 308 8.98 10.01 10.94
CA ASP A 308 8.17 10.84 11.80
C ASP A 308 6.71 10.97 11.31
N ILE A 309 5.84 11.35 12.24
CA ILE A 309 4.42 11.62 11.98
C ILE A 309 4.14 13.07 12.28
N TYR A 310 3.46 13.72 11.34
CA TYR A 310 2.93 15.06 11.50
C TYR A 310 1.44 15.08 11.21
N ILE A 311 0.74 16.00 11.88
CA ILE A 311 -0.69 16.25 11.68
C ILE A 311 -0.86 17.69 11.23
N LEU A 312 -1.56 17.90 10.11
CA LEU A 312 -2.07 19.20 9.68
C LEU A 312 -3.54 19.31 10.10
N SER A 313 -3.85 20.26 10.98
CA SER A 313 -5.21 20.50 11.47
C SER A 313 -5.85 21.73 10.81
N LEU A 314 -6.94 21.51 10.08
CA LEU A 314 -7.74 22.51 9.38
C LEU A 314 -9.04 22.76 10.16
N PRO A 315 -9.59 23.99 10.20
CA PRO A 315 -9.19 25.18 9.44
C PRO A 315 -8.14 26.07 10.14
N SER A 316 -7.44 25.57 11.16
CA SER A 316 -6.35 26.31 11.81
C SER A 316 -5.08 26.42 10.97
N PHE A 317 -4.95 25.59 9.92
CA PHE A 317 -3.75 25.40 9.09
C PHE A 317 -2.48 25.25 9.94
N ARG A 318 -2.57 24.50 11.03
CA ARG A 318 -1.46 24.23 11.93
C ARG A 318 -0.88 22.84 11.74
N TRP A 319 0.42 22.79 11.50
CA TRP A 319 1.24 21.60 11.63
C TRP A 319 1.61 21.34 13.08
N ILE A 320 1.54 20.07 13.45
CA ILE A 320 1.81 19.50 14.77
C ILE A 320 2.71 18.28 14.56
N LYS A 321 3.86 18.19 15.23
CA LYS A 321 4.66 16.96 15.24
C LYS A 321 4.09 16.01 16.29
N TRP A 322 3.79 14.77 15.90
CA TRP A 322 3.13 13.79 16.76
C TRP A 322 4.02 12.59 17.11
N TYR A 323 4.98 12.25 16.25
CA TYR A 323 6.05 11.29 16.54
C TYR A 323 7.33 11.70 15.79
N PRO A 324 8.54 11.38 16.30
CA PRO A 324 8.80 10.94 17.67
C PRO A 324 8.73 12.12 18.65
N ASP A 325 8.49 11.79 19.91
CA ASP A 325 8.50 12.71 21.06
C ASP A 325 9.92 12.95 21.61
N ALA A 326 10.83 11.98 21.45
CA ALA A 326 12.24 12.06 21.80
C ALA A 326 13.16 11.69 20.61
N ALA A 327 14.44 12.07 20.68
CA ALA A 327 15.43 11.62 19.70
C ALA A 327 15.78 10.13 19.92
N GLY A 328 15.78 9.34 18.84
CA GLY A 328 16.03 7.90 18.88
C GLY A 328 16.51 7.33 17.54
N ALA A 329 16.66 6.00 17.48
CA ALA A 329 17.00 5.30 16.24
C ALA A 329 15.77 5.17 15.33
N GLY A 330 15.75 5.93 14.23
CA GLY A 330 14.64 5.95 13.27
C GLY A 330 14.74 4.92 12.14
N TYR A 331 13.58 4.58 11.57
CA TYR A 331 13.39 3.60 10.50
C TYR A 331 12.81 4.26 9.22
N PRO A 332 13.52 5.19 8.58
CA PRO A 332 12.95 6.05 7.55
C PRO A 332 12.45 5.27 6.34
N LYS A 333 11.16 5.46 6.02
CA LYS A 333 10.44 4.78 4.94
C LYS A 333 9.91 5.78 3.92
N HIS A 334 9.97 5.42 2.65
CA HIS A 334 9.22 6.10 1.59
C HIS A 334 8.53 5.09 0.66
N SER A 335 7.63 5.59 -0.19
CA SER A 335 6.82 4.79 -1.12
C SER A 335 5.96 3.71 -0.44
N ALA A 336 5.58 3.93 0.83
CA ALA A 336 4.50 3.20 1.48
C ALA A 336 3.13 3.71 0.98
N SER A 337 2.06 2.95 1.25
CA SER A 337 0.69 3.43 1.04
C SER A 337 -0.02 3.65 2.38
N CYS A 338 -0.84 4.70 2.49
CA CYS A 338 -1.66 4.99 3.66
C CYS A 338 -3.14 4.82 3.29
N THR A 339 -3.90 4.11 4.12
CA THR A 339 -5.35 3.94 3.96
C THR A 339 -6.04 4.20 5.29
N VAL A 340 -6.95 5.18 5.34
CA VAL A 340 -7.81 5.41 6.50
C VAL A 340 -8.99 4.44 6.46
N VAL A 341 -9.26 3.79 7.59
CA VAL A 341 -10.30 2.77 7.75
C VAL A 341 -11.30 3.25 8.80
N ASP A 342 -12.58 3.33 8.40
CA ASP A 342 -13.72 3.81 9.18
C ASP A 342 -13.46 5.13 9.95
N GLY A 343 -12.62 6.01 9.39
CA GLY A 343 -12.23 7.31 9.95
C GLY A 343 -11.32 7.25 11.20
N ALA A 344 -11.24 6.13 11.91
CA ALA A 344 -10.59 6.05 13.22
C ALA A 344 -9.15 5.53 13.19
N GLN A 345 -8.81 4.71 12.19
CA GLN A 345 -7.52 4.04 12.05
C GLN A 345 -6.89 4.35 10.69
N MET A 346 -5.56 4.27 10.61
CA MET A 346 -4.84 4.31 9.34
C MET A 346 -3.86 3.14 9.24
N ILE A 347 -4.04 2.32 8.20
CA ILE A 347 -3.10 1.29 7.80
C ILE A 347 -2.01 1.95 6.96
N VAL A 348 -0.75 1.76 7.38
CA VAL A 348 0.46 2.11 6.65
C VAL A 348 1.05 0.80 6.14
N MET A 349 1.02 0.58 4.82
CA MET A 349 1.54 -0.65 4.23
C MET A 349 2.88 -0.43 3.54
N GLY A 350 3.87 -1.24 3.92
CA GLY A 350 5.14 -1.41 3.24
C GLY A 350 6.02 -0.16 3.24
N GLY A 351 6.48 0.20 2.04
CA GLY A 351 7.55 1.18 1.84
C GLY A 351 8.93 0.52 1.82
N THR A 352 9.96 1.33 1.61
CA THR A 352 11.35 0.86 1.56
C THR A 352 12.28 1.75 2.38
N TYR A 353 13.23 1.12 3.08
CA TYR A 353 14.26 1.80 3.86
C TYR A 353 15.44 2.19 2.97
N THR A 354 15.91 3.44 3.12
CA THR A 354 17.07 4.01 2.39
C THR A 354 18.42 3.62 3.01
N ASN A 355 18.43 3.36 4.32
CA ASN A 355 19.62 3.30 5.17
C ASN A 355 19.86 1.89 5.76
N SER A 356 19.06 0.91 5.35
CA SER A 356 19.01 -0.42 5.96
C SER A 356 18.69 -1.49 4.92
N THR A 357 19.25 -2.69 5.09
CA THR A 357 18.91 -3.89 4.32
C THR A 357 17.90 -4.80 5.02
N THR A 358 17.40 -4.42 6.20
CA THR A 358 16.40 -5.20 6.95
C THR A 358 15.08 -5.30 6.17
N CYS A 359 14.39 -6.43 6.27
CA CYS A 359 13.04 -6.59 5.75
C CYS A 359 12.02 -5.82 6.62
N ASP A 360 10.95 -5.35 6.00
CA ASP A 360 9.74 -4.98 6.72
C ASP A 360 9.07 -6.24 7.28
N VAL A 361 8.23 -6.11 8.31
CA VAL A 361 7.84 -7.24 9.20
C VAL A 361 7.14 -8.37 8.41
N PRO A 362 7.76 -9.55 8.20
CA PRO A 362 7.25 -10.52 7.23
C PRO A 362 5.95 -11.22 7.66
N LYS A 363 5.81 -11.48 8.96
CA LYS A 363 4.63 -12.11 9.59
C LYS A 363 3.32 -11.38 9.29
N ILE A 364 3.38 -10.06 9.07
CA ILE A 364 2.24 -9.18 8.80
C ILE A 364 2.36 -8.49 7.43
N TYR A 365 3.23 -9.00 6.55
CA TYR A 365 3.39 -8.52 5.16
C TYR A 365 3.65 -7.00 5.04
N GLY A 366 4.35 -6.43 6.02
CA GLY A 366 4.61 -4.99 6.09
C GLY A 366 3.37 -4.13 6.36
N LEU A 367 2.26 -4.70 6.82
CA LEU A 367 1.13 -3.93 7.37
C LEU A 367 1.49 -3.38 8.75
N HIS A 368 1.33 -2.08 8.92
CA HIS A 368 1.37 -1.38 10.21
C HIS A 368 0.07 -0.61 10.37
N ASN A 369 -0.40 -0.40 11.59
CA ASN A 369 -1.68 0.28 11.85
C ASN A 369 -1.56 1.27 13.01
N MET A 370 -2.22 2.41 12.85
CA MET A 370 -2.12 3.57 13.74
C MET A 370 -3.52 4.08 14.09
N TYR A 371 -3.82 4.25 15.38
CA TYR A 371 -5.12 4.81 15.81
C TYR A 371 -5.02 6.33 15.76
N LEU A 372 -5.76 6.96 14.86
CA LEU A 372 -5.65 8.40 14.62
C LEU A 372 -5.98 9.22 15.89
N GLY A 373 -6.89 8.71 16.73
CA GLY A 373 -7.25 9.32 18.01
C GLY A 373 -6.37 9.00 19.21
N LYS A 374 -5.25 8.25 19.06
CA LYS A 374 -4.39 7.79 20.17
C LYS A 374 -5.13 6.95 21.24
N GLN A 375 -6.21 6.28 20.86
CA GLN A 375 -7.10 5.52 21.76
C GLN A 375 -6.63 4.07 22.00
N ASN A 376 -5.42 3.70 21.58
CA ASN A 376 -4.93 2.33 21.61
C ASN A 376 -4.46 1.91 23.02
N PRO A 377 -4.89 0.75 23.55
CA PRO A 377 -4.45 0.23 24.84
C PRO A 377 -2.93 0.04 24.96
N GLU A 378 -2.25 -0.17 23.82
CA GLU A 378 -0.81 -0.36 23.75
C GLU A 378 -0.01 0.94 23.96
N HIS A 379 -0.66 2.12 23.95
CA HIS A 379 -0.08 3.47 24.08
C HIS A 379 1.10 3.83 23.13
N ALA A 380 1.44 2.95 22.19
CA ALA A 380 2.47 3.13 21.17
C ALA A 380 1.93 3.77 19.88
N MET A 381 2.82 4.13 18.94
CA MET A 381 2.43 4.56 17.59
C MET A 381 1.72 3.43 16.82
N TRP A 382 2.34 2.25 16.78
CA TRP A 382 1.79 1.07 16.13
C TRP A 382 0.88 0.31 17.09
N ALA A 383 -0.32 0.00 16.62
CA ALA A 383 -1.39 -0.59 17.41
C ALA A 383 -2.11 -1.69 16.65
N ARG A 384 -2.54 -2.75 17.36
CA ARG A 384 -3.28 -3.88 16.77
C ARG A 384 -4.54 -3.37 16.07
N PHE A 385 -4.76 -3.75 14.82
CA PHE A 385 -5.97 -3.37 14.07
C PHE A 385 -7.24 -3.88 14.76
N ARG A 386 -8.31 -3.07 14.76
CA ARG A 386 -9.60 -3.41 15.38
C ARG A 386 -10.75 -3.18 14.39
N PRO A 387 -11.46 -4.22 13.93
CA PRO A 387 -12.56 -4.06 12.97
C PRO A 387 -13.75 -3.26 13.52
N ASN A 388 -13.88 -3.21 14.85
CA ASN A 388 -14.95 -2.53 15.57
C ASN A 388 -14.62 -1.08 16.00
N LEU A 389 -13.40 -0.58 15.73
CA LEU A 389 -13.05 0.82 16.00
C LEU A 389 -13.41 1.70 14.80
N THR A 390 -14.65 2.20 14.81
CA THR A 390 -15.31 2.96 13.73
C THR A 390 -15.59 4.42 14.09
N SER A 391 -14.97 4.92 15.16
CA SER A 391 -15.14 6.30 15.65
C SER A 391 -13.79 6.93 15.97
N TYR A 392 -13.44 7.98 15.24
CA TYR A 392 -12.33 8.86 15.60
C TYR A 392 -12.59 9.58 16.93
N GLN A 393 -11.54 9.98 17.63
CA GLN A 393 -11.59 11.05 18.63
C GLN A 393 -10.40 11.98 18.40
N VAL A 394 -10.58 13.28 18.66
CA VAL A 394 -9.50 14.26 18.54
C VAL A 394 -8.47 14.00 19.65
N PRO A 395 -7.20 13.65 19.33
CA PRO A 395 -6.19 13.37 20.34
C PRO A 395 -5.75 14.65 21.06
N SER A 396 -5.21 14.51 22.27
CA SER A 396 -4.88 15.64 23.16
C SER A 396 -3.86 16.61 22.57
N GLU A 397 -2.95 16.13 21.71
CA GLU A 397 -1.98 16.93 20.98
C GLU A 397 -2.67 17.93 20.02
N ILE A 398 -3.77 17.53 19.36
CA ILE A 398 -4.56 18.44 18.52
C ILE A 398 -5.40 19.39 19.38
N ILE A 399 -6.04 18.88 20.45
CA ILE A 399 -6.81 19.71 21.39
C ILE A 399 -5.93 20.82 22.01
N SER A 400 -4.65 20.53 22.29
CA SER A 400 -3.70 21.52 22.81
C SER A 400 -3.37 22.65 21.82
N VAL A 401 -3.70 22.48 20.54
CA VAL A 401 -3.38 23.38 19.42
C VAL A 401 -4.62 24.11 18.88
N VAL A 402 -5.77 23.43 18.79
CA VAL A 402 -7.02 24.01 18.22
C VAL A 402 -8.15 24.17 19.25
N GLY A 403 -7.94 23.75 20.49
CA GLY A 403 -8.98 23.72 21.53
C GLY A 403 -10.03 22.62 21.32
N GLY A 404 -11.13 22.71 22.06
CA GLY A 404 -12.23 21.74 21.99
C GLY A 404 -12.03 20.52 22.89
N SER A 405 -12.42 19.36 22.38
CA SER A 405 -12.57 18.10 23.12
C SER A 405 -12.37 16.89 22.18
N GLY A 406 -12.31 15.68 22.74
CA GLY A 406 -12.18 14.45 21.97
C GLY A 406 -13.30 14.20 20.93
N THR A 407 -14.46 14.86 21.08
CA THR A 407 -15.59 14.78 20.13
C THR A 407 -15.71 16.00 19.21
N GLY A 408 -14.74 16.93 19.24
CA GLY A 408 -14.79 18.20 18.50
C GLY A 408 -14.97 19.42 19.40
N GLY A 409 -15.59 20.49 18.89
CA GLY A 409 -15.71 21.78 19.56
C GLY A 409 -14.47 22.67 19.42
N ALA A 410 -13.65 22.49 18.38
CA ALA A 410 -12.42 23.27 18.17
C ALA A 410 -12.70 24.78 18.14
N THR A 411 -11.88 25.56 18.85
CA THR A 411 -12.04 27.02 19.01
C THR A 411 -11.17 27.81 18.02
N THR A 412 -10.02 27.28 17.59
CA THR A 412 -9.14 27.91 16.61
C THR A 412 -9.64 27.66 15.18
N LYS A 413 -10.65 28.43 14.75
CA LYS A 413 -11.36 28.22 13.47
C LYS A 413 -10.77 28.98 12.25
N ALA A 414 -9.54 29.47 12.35
CA ALA A 414 -8.82 30.16 11.28
C ALA A 414 -7.30 30.05 11.48
N PRO A 415 -6.46 30.29 10.44
CA PRO A 415 -5.02 30.43 10.61
C PRO A 415 -4.66 31.64 11.47
N SER A 416 -3.51 31.59 12.14
CA SER A 416 -3.02 32.65 13.04
C SER A 416 -2.88 34.03 12.36
N ASN A 417 -2.74 34.04 11.03
CA ASN A 417 -2.48 35.23 10.23
C ASN A 417 -3.73 35.66 9.43
N GLY A 418 -4.88 35.01 9.64
CA GLY A 418 -6.05 35.07 8.75
C GLY A 418 -5.94 34.05 7.61
N PHE A 419 -6.99 33.98 6.77
CA PHE A 419 -6.95 33.21 5.53
C PHE A 419 -6.36 34.04 4.39
N ASP A 420 -5.61 33.38 3.50
CA ASP A 420 -4.94 33.99 2.35
C ASP A 420 -5.95 34.39 1.25
N ASP A 421 -7.12 33.74 1.22
CA ASP A 421 -8.31 34.14 0.47
C ASP A 421 -9.55 34.10 1.40
N ARG A 422 -10.44 35.11 1.28
CA ARG A 422 -11.67 35.23 2.06
C ARG A 422 -12.66 34.09 1.80
N ASP A 423 -12.65 33.48 0.62
CA ASP A 423 -13.64 32.47 0.24
C ASP A 423 -13.45 31.20 1.11
N LEU A 424 -12.18 30.87 1.43
CA LEU A 424 -11.82 29.78 2.35
C LEU A 424 -12.47 29.96 3.73
N GLN A 425 -12.55 31.20 4.25
CA GLN A 425 -13.19 31.48 5.53
C GLN A 425 -14.68 31.09 5.51
N VAL A 426 -15.35 31.20 4.37
CA VAL A 426 -16.76 30.80 4.19
C VAL A 426 -16.89 29.30 3.95
N TYR A 427 -15.98 28.71 3.17
CA TYR A 427 -15.96 27.28 2.86
C TYR A 427 -15.72 26.41 4.10
N PHE A 428 -14.82 26.81 5.00
CA PHE A 428 -14.60 26.11 6.27
C PHE A 428 -15.69 26.35 7.34
N GLN A 429 -16.70 27.18 7.06
CA GLN A 429 -17.94 27.26 7.86
C GLN A 429 -19.05 26.33 7.34
N ARG A 430 -18.85 25.71 6.18
CA ARG A 430 -19.80 24.78 5.55
C ARG A 430 -19.31 23.34 5.69
N VAL A 431 -20.24 22.43 5.88
CA VAL A 431 -20.00 20.99 5.99
C VAL A 431 -20.84 20.28 4.95
N TYR A 432 -20.17 19.52 4.08
CA TYR A 432 -20.81 18.68 3.10
C TYR A 432 -21.31 17.39 3.76
N THR A 433 -22.63 17.22 3.81
CA THR A 433 -23.23 15.92 4.16
C THR A 433 -23.62 15.21 2.87
N PRO A 434 -22.83 14.22 2.38
CA PRO A 434 -23.13 13.53 1.14
C PRO A 434 -24.45 12.78 1.19
N THR A 435 -25.15 12.73 0.05
CA THR A 435 -26.28 11.82 -0.12
C THR A 435 -25.79 10.41 -0.46
N THR A 436 -26.54 9.38 -0.03
CA THR A 436 -26.16 7.99 -0.30
C THR A 436 -26.45 7.61 -1.75
N ARG A 437 -25.41 7.50 -2.58
CA ARG A 437 -25.52 7.02 -3.97
C ARG A 437 -25.96 5.57 -4.02
N THR A 438 -26.89 5.28 -4.93
CA THR A 438 -27.36 3.93 -5.24
C THR A 438 -26.45 3.25 -6.27
N PRO A 439 -26.32 1.91 -6.27
CA PRO A 439 -25.60 1.20 -7.31
C PRO A 439 -26.23 1.39 -8.68
N THR A 440 -25.39 1.53 -9.71
CA THR A 440 -25.81 1.61 -11.13
C THR A 440 -25.82 0.24 -11.82
N ARG A 441 -25.62 -0.83 -11.04
CA ARG A 441 -25.64 -2.23 -11.46
C ARG A 441 -26.35 -3.10 -10.42
N ALA A 442 -26.73 -4.31 -10.80
CA ALA A 442 -27.19 -5.31 -9.84
C ALA A 442 -26.06 -5.73 -8.89
N ILE A 443 -26.22 -5.44 -7.60
CA ILE A 443 -25.37 -5.95 -6.51
C ILE A 443 -26.12 -7.12 -5.85
N PRO A 444 -25.55 -8.34 -5.78
CA PRO A 444 -26.17 -9.47 -5.10
C PRO A 444 -26.41 -9.14 -3.62
N THR A 445 -27.67 -8.89 -3.27
CA THR A 445 -28.07 -8.69 -1.88
C THR A 445 -28.21 -10.06 -1.23
N SER A 446 -27.64 -10.25 -0.05
CA SER A 446 -27.89 -11.43 0.80
C SER A 446 -29.34 -11.37 1.30
N THR A 447 -30.27 -11.92 0.53
CA THR A 447 -31.69 -11.93 0.88
C THR A 447 -31.92 -12.68 2.19
N SER A 448 -32.34 -11.97 3.22
CA SER A 448 -33.10 -12.56 4.32
C SER A 448 -34.37 -13.24 3.75
N SER A 449 -34.84 -14.28 4.43
CA SER A 449 -35.75 -15.28 3.86
C SER A 449 -37.01 -14.67 3.22
N PRO A 450 -37.37 -15.07 1.97
CA PRO A 450 -38.65 -14.69 1.40
C PRO A 450 -39.78 -15.33 2.22
N SER A 451 -40.77 -14.53 2.60
CA SER A 451 -42.01 -15.01 3.23
C SER A 451 -42.96 -15.61 2.18
N ASP A 452 -43.81 -16.53 2.63
CA ASP A 452 -44.61 -17.39 1.74
C ASP A 452 -45.50 -16.66 0.72
N ARG A 453 -45.42 -17.11 -0.54
CA ARG A 453 -46.60 -17.42 -1.38
C ARG A 453 -46.27 -18.24 -2.64
N SER A 454 -46.97 -19.39 -2.75
CA SER A 454 -47.38 -20.10 -3.97
C SER A 454 -46.36 -20.31 -5.12
N SER A 455 -45.96 -21.58 -5.30
CA SER A 455 -45.32 -22.09 -6.53
C SER A 455 -46.21 -21.92 -7.77
N PRO A 456 -45.63 -22.03 -8.99
CA PRO A 456 -45.92 -23.27 -9.71
C PRO A 456 -44.76 -23.85 -10.57
N LYS A 457 -44.60 -25.19 -10.42
CA LYS A 457 -44.10 -26.17 -11.40
C LYS A 457 -42.61 -26.14 -11.81
N SER A 458 -42.09 -27.35 -12.00
CA SER A 458 -40.66 -27.69 -12.05
C SER A 458 -40.20 -28.15 -13.44
N THR A 459 -38.95 -27.85 -13.80
CA THR A 459 -38.16 -28.60 -14.79
C THR A 459 -37.30 -29.65 -14.06
N PRO A 460 -37.25 -30.93 -14.50
CA PRO A 460 -36.61 -31.99 -13.72
C PRO A 460 -35.08 -31.98 -13.83
N VAL A 461 -34.40 -31.91 -12.67
CA VAL A 461 -32.92 -31.93 -12.54
C VAL A 461 -32.30 -33.34 -12.75
N GLY A 462 -33.11 -34.34 -13.13
CA GLY A 462 -32.76 -35.76 -13.15
C GLY A 462 -31.74 -36.23 -14.19
N VAL A 463 -31.12 -35.35 -14.98
CA VAL A 463 -30.23 -35.72 -16.09
C VAL A 463 -28.73 -35.56 -15.77
N ILE A 464 -28.36 -34.65 -14.85
CA ILE A 464 -26.94 -34.29 -14.62
C ILE A 464 -26.29 -35.16 -13.51
N VAL A 465 -27.08 -35.69 -12.56
CA VAL A 465 -26.56 -36.49 -11.44
C VAL A 465 -26.16 -37.93 -11.86
N GLY A 466 -26.70 -38.44 -12.99
CA GLY A 466 -26.43 -39.80 -13.45
C GLY A 466 -25.01 -40.06 -13.99
N GLY A 467 -24.31 -39.03 -14.46
CA GLY A 467 -23.02 -39.21 -15.15
C GLY A 467 -21.84 -39.53 -14.23
N VAL A 468 -21.80 -38.96 -13.02
CA VAL A 468 -20.62 -39.01 -12.15
C VAL A 468 -20.46 -40.38 -11.46
N LEU A 469 -21.57 -40.99 -11.03
CA LEU A 469 -21.54 -42.29 -10.35
C LEU A 469 -21.22 -43.46 -11.30
N GLY A 470 -21.59 -43.35 -12.58
CA GLY A 470 -21.25 -44.36 -13.60
C GLY A 470 -19.75 -44.41 -13.92
N GLY A 471 -19.08 -43.25 -13.99
CA GLY A 471 -17.66 -43.16 -14.36
C GLY A 471 -16.72 -43.87 -13.38
N VAL A 472 -16.99 -43.74 -12.07
CA VAL A 472 -16.15 -44.36 -11.01
C VAL A 472 -16.26 -45.88 -11.05
N PHE A 473 -17.48 -46.43 -11.17
CA PHE A 473 -17.68 -47.88 -11.31
C PHE A 473 -17.07 -48.42 -12.61
N GLY A 474 -17.20 -47.71 -13.73
CA GLY A 474 -16.57 -48.09 -14.99
C GLY A 474 -15.05 -48.22 -14.89
N LEU A 475 -14.38 -47.23 -14.30
CA LEU A 475 -12.92 -47.25 -14.11
C LEU A 475 -12.46 -48.38 -13.18
N LEU A 476 -13.19 -48.65 -12.09
CA LEU A 476 -12.87 -49.76 -11.18
C LEU A 476 -12.99 -51.13 -11.84
N ILE A 477 -14.01 -51.34 -12.69
CA ILE A 477 -14.19 -52.58 -13.45
C ILE A 477 -13.08 -52.76 -14.48
N VAL A 478 -12.70 -51.71 -15.21
CA VAL A 478 -11.58 -51.76 -16.17
C VAL A 478 -10.24 -52.05 -15.47
N ALA A 479 -9.97 -51.43 -14.33
CA ALA A 479 -8.77 -51.70 -13.53
C ALA A 479 -8.72 -53.16 -13.01
N ALA A 480 -9.85 -53.68 -12.53
CA ALA A 480 -9.96 -55.07 -12.07
C ALA A 480 -9.73 -56.08 -13.21
N LEU A 481 -10.28 -55.83 -14.40
CA LEU A 481 -10.08 -56.66 -15.59
C LEU A 481 -8.62 -56.63 -16.07
N LEU A 482 -7.98 -55.46 -16.10
CA LEU A 482 -6.56 -55.34 -16.44
C LEU A 482 -5.67 -56.11 -15.46
N TYR A 483 -5.91 -55.97 -14.15
CA TYR A 483 -5.21 -56.73 -13.12
C TYR A 483 -5.39 -58.25 -13.29
N TYR A 484 -6.60 -58.71 -13.57
CA TYR A 484 -6.90 -60.12 -13.81
C TYR A 484 -6.15 -60.67 -15.03
N PHE A 485 -6.20 -59.97 -16.18
CA PHE A 485 -5.52 -60.41 -17.40
C PHE A 485 -4.00 -60.42 -17.27
N LEU A 486 -3.40 -59.44 -16.58
CA LEU A 486 -1.96 -59.44 -16.30
C LEU A 486 -1.57 -60.62 -15.39
N ARG A 487 -2.36 -60.88 -14.34
CA ARG A 487 -2.11 -61.99 -13.39
C ARG A 487 -2.29 -63.38 -14.02
N PHE A 488 -3.13 -63.52 -15.05
CA PHE A 488 -3.29 -64.77 -15.80
C PHE A 488 -2.27 -64.98 -16.91
N ARG A 489 -1.69 -63.92 -17.49
CA ARG A 489 -0.56 -64.06 -18.44
C ARG A 489 0.75 -64.43 -17.74
N GLY A 490 0.97 -63.97 -16.51
CA GLY A 490 2.16 -64.27 -15.69
C GLY A 490 2.31 -65.72 -15.18
N LYS A 491 1.65 -66.71 -15.80
CA LYS A 491 1.69 -68.14 -15.41
C LYS A 491 2.05 -69.10 -16.55
N LYS A 492 2.63 -68.63 -17.66
CA LYS A 492 3.02 -69.52 -18.78
C LYS A 492 4.42 -69.34 -19.37
N GLU A 493 5.26 -68.49 -18.78
CA GLU A 493 6.70 -68.39 -19.09
C GLU A 493 7.49 -68.32 -17.77
N ARG A 494 7.83 -69.49 -17.22
CA ARG A 494 8.87 -69.67 -16.19
C ARG A 494 9.51 -71.07 -16.26
N GLU A 495 9.76 -71.52 -17.48
CA GLU A 495 10.57 -72.68 -17.84
C GLU A 495 11.36 -72.33 -19.12
N LEU A 496 12.53 -72.95 -19.30
CA LEU A 496 13.54 -72.62 -20.32
C LEU A 496 14.10 -71.18 -20.29
N THR A 497 15.10 -70.94 -19.44
CA THR A 497 16.50 -70.71 -19.90
C THR A 497 17.42 -70.64 -18.68
N GLU A 498 18.08 -71.76 -18.35
CA GLU A 498 19.48 -71.85 -17.85
C GLU A 498 19.77 -73.29 -17.37
N GLN A 499 20.05 -74.16 -18.34
CA GLN A 499 21.26 -74.98 -18.24
C GLN A 499 22.31 -74.27 -19.15
N GLN A 500 23.62 -74.36 -18.91
CA GLN A 500 24.33 -75.58 -18.51
C GLN A 500 25.71 -75.25 -17.91
N GLN A 501 25.98 -75.68 -16.67
CA GLN A 501 27.32 -76.04 -16.17
C GLN A 501 27.15 -76.90 -14.89
N GLN A 502 27.90 -78.00 -14.75
CA GLN A 502 27.83 -78.90 -13.57
C GLN A 502 29.18 -78.96 -12.80
N PRO A 503 29.20 -79.49 -11.55
CA PRO A 503 30.14 -79.03 -10.52
C PRO A 503 31.07 -80.13 -9.93
N GLN A 504 31.99 -79.72 -9.04
CA GLN A 504 32.62 -80.55 -7.98
C GLN A 504 33.39 -79.62 -6.99
N PRO A 505 33.75 -80.05 -5.76
CA PRO A 505 32.92 -80.61 -4.70
C PRO A 505 33.04 -79.80 -3.35
N GLN A 506 32.73 -80.41 -2.20
CA GLN A 506 32.45 -79.76 -0.89
C GLN A 506 33.66 -79.63 0.07
N GLU A 507 33.60 -78.63 0.97
CA GLU A 507 34.03 -78.60 2.39
C GLU A 507 33.13 -77.54 3.10
N GLU A 508 32.37 -77.86 4.17
CA GLU A 508 32.65 -77.64 5.62
C GLU A 508 33.00 -76.17 6.00
N VAL A 509 32.41 -75.46 6.99
CA VAL A 509 31.99 -75.79 8.39
C VAL A 509 30.76 -74.93 8.88
N LYS A 510 30.24 -75.24 10.08
CA LYS A 510 29.03 -74.78 10.84
C LYS A 510 28.81 -73.28 11.18
N ASP A 511 27.53 -72.95 11.41
CA ASP A 511 26.91 -71.83 12.18
C ASP A 511 26.80 -72.07 13.73
N PRO A 512 26.28 -71.15 14.59
CA PRO A 512 26.04 -69.69 14.50
C PRO A 512 26.93 -68.93 15.56
N PRO A 513 26.54 -68.24 16.69
CA PRO A 513 25.26 -67.79 17.32
C PRO A 513 25.07 -66.23 17.42
N PRO A 514 23.95 -65.70 17.99
CA PRO A 514 23.68 -64.25 18.11
C PRO A 514 23.61 -63.70 19.58
N PRO A 515 22.91 -62.59 19.91
CA PRO A 515 23.45 -61.46 20.68
C PRO A 515 23.40 -61.58 22.22
N ASP A 516 24.10 -60.68 22.92
CA ASP A 516 24.13 -60.56 24.38
C ASP A 516 23.27 -59.39 24.92
N ILE A 517 22.75 -59.55 26.14
CA ILE A 517 21.88 -58.62 26.89
C ILE A 517 22.25 -58.75 28.37
N ASN A 518 22.42 -57.64 29.11
CA ASN A 518 22.60 -57.70 30.56
C ASN A 518 21.83 -56.60 31.30
N GLU A 519 21.47 -56.87 32.56
CA GLU A 519 20.35 -56.25 33.29
C GLU A 519 20.70 -55.77 34.72
N LEU A 520 19.91 -54.81 35.23
CA LEU A 520 19.49 -54.64 36.65
C LEU A 520 20.58 -54.32 37.72
N PRO A 521 20.23 -54.07 39.01
CA PRO A 521 18.95 -53.61 39.61
C PRO A 521 19.05 -52.41 40.61
N GLY A 522 17.88 -51.87 41.01
CA GLY A 522 17.66 -51.25 42.34
C GLY A 522 17.37 -49.74 42.39
N GLN A 523 16.69 -49.19 43.40
CA GLN A 523 15.87 -49.79 44.48
C GLN A 523 15.00 -48.70 45.17
N GLN A 524 13.88 -49.08 45.82
CA GLN A 524 13.12 -48.28 46.82
C GLN A 524 12.46 -46.95 46.37
N GLU A 525 11.53 -46.30 47.08
CA GLU A 525 10.38 -46.62 47.98
C GLU A 525 9.91 -45.28 48.59
N TYR A 526 8.67 -44.85 48.34
CA TYR A 526 7.70 -44.10 49.21
C TYR A 526 6.65 -43.44 48.29
N ARG A 527 5.33 -43.66 48.38
CA ARG A 527 4.33 -43.59 49.49
C ARG A 527 3.62 -42.22 49.53
N ARG A 528 2.31 -42.25 49.22
CA ARG A 528 1.11 -41.48 49.70
C ARG A 528 1.25 -40.06 50.29
N SER A 529 0.23 -39.19 50.30
CA SER A 529 -1.06 -38.99 49.57
C SER A 529 -1.80 -37.80 50.25
N GLU A 530 -2.74 -37.15 49.55
CA GLU A 530 -3.79 -36.24 50.10
C GLU A 530 -3.29 -34.89 50.71
N LEU A 531 -4.10 -33.83 50.93
CA LEU A 531 -5.54 -33.56 50.70
C LEU A 531 -5.79 -32.04 50.43
N TYR A 532 -6.93 -31.70 49.81
CA TYR A 532 -7.70 -30.43 49.79
C TYR A 532 -7.10 -29.06 50.22
N GLY A 533 -7.35 -28.02 49.40
CA GLY A 533 -7.34 -26.61 49.83
C GLY A 533 -7.66 -25.62 48.68
N SER A 534 -8.74 -24.83 48.83
CA SER A 534 -9.15 -23.72 47.92
C SER A 534 -8.02 -22.70 47.65
N GLN A 535 -7.95 -22.00 46.52
CA GLN A 535 -8.91 -20.96 46.09
C GLN A 535 -8.65 -20.47 44.64
N LEU A 536 -9.66 -19.94 43.95
CA LEU A 536 -9.58 -19.48 42.54
C LEU A 536 -9.08 -18.03 42.39
N VAL A 537 -7.96 -17.83 41.69
CA VAL A 537 -7.46 -16.55 41.13
C VAL A 537 -6.61 -16.85 39.87
N GLU A 538 -6.35 -15.83 39.03
CA GLU A 538 -5.37 -15.80 37.90
C GLU A 538 -5.76 -16.53 36.60
N LEU A 539 -5.41 -16.08 35.37
CA LEU A 539 -4.69 -14.87 34.90
C LEU A 539 -5.11 -14.57 33.42
N PRO A 540 -5.01 -13.34 32.88
CA PRO A 540 -5.17 -13.07 31.45
C PRO A 540 -3.97 -13.56 30.60
N CYS A 541 -4.20 -13.89 29.32
CA CYS A 541 -3.16 -14.44 28.44
C CYS A 541 -2.13 -13.39 27.95
N PRO A 542 -0.81 -13.66 28.05
CA PRO A 542 0.25 -12.67 27.76
C PRO A 542 0.61 -12.50 26.27
N GLU A 543 0.02 -13.28 25.36
CA GLU A 543 0.31 -13.20 23.91
C GLU A 543 -0.16 -11.88 23.26
N GLY A 544 -0.88 -11.04 24.01
CA GLY A 544 -1.19 -9.65 23.66
C GLY A 544 0.05 -8.77 23.50
N GLU A 545 0.90 -8.74 24.53
CA GLU A 545 1.99 -7.76 24.65
C GLU A 545 3.20 -8.11 23.78
N ALA A 546 3.53 -9.39 23.64
CA ALA A 546 4.71 -9.84 22.89
C ALA A 546 4.75 -9.36 21.42
N VAL A 547 3.59 -9.20 20.78
CA VAL A 547 3.49 -8.74 19.39
C VAL A 547 3.60 -7.22 19.27
N ALA A 548 2.91 -6.46 20.14
CA ALA A 548 3.04 -5.00 20.19
C ALA A 548 4.47 -4.59 20.60
N ALA A 549 5.05 -5.32 21.56
CA ALA A 549 6.47 -5.23 21.88
C ALA A 549 7.32 -5.56 20.65
N ALA A 550 7.10 -6.66 19.91
CA ALA A 550 7.88 -6.98 18.73
C ALA A 550 7.75 -5.97 17.56
N MET A 551 6.63 -5.25 17.46
CA MET A 551 6.46 -4.10 16.55
C MET A 551 7.29 -2.88 16.98
N ALA A 552 7.57 -2.72 18.27
CA ALA A 552 8.36 -1.62 18.84
C ALA A 552 9.84 -1.98 19.17
N SER A 553 10.19 -3.26 19.33
CA SER A 553 11.43 -3.73 19.96
C SER A 553 12.41 -4.44 19.02
N ARG A 554 12.11 -4.54 17.72
CA ARG A 554 13.03 -5.08 16.69
C ARG A 554 14.18 -4.13 16.33
N SER A 555 14.70 -3.44 17.35
CA SER A 555 15.97 -2.72 17.32
C SER A 555 17.13 -3.70 17.44
N PRO A 556 18.10 -3.70 16.50
CA PRO A 556 19.18 -4.68 16.50
C PRO A 556 20.18 -4.41 17.63
N THR A 557 20.17 -5.25 18.65
CA THR A 557 21.25 -5.35 19.64
C THR A 557 22.49 -5.98 19.00
N SER A 558 23.50 -5.18 18.65
CA SER A 558 24.82 -5.70 18.25
C SER A 558 25.64 -6.14 19.45
N PRO A 559 26.43 -7.24 19.37
CA PRO A 559 27.26 -7.70 20.49
C PRO A 559 28.39 -6.72 20.83
N SER A 560 28.65 -6.55 22.11
CA SER A 560 29.82 -5.83 22.61
C SER A 560 31.11 -6.62 22.32
N ASN A 561 32.09 -6.00 21.67
CA ASN A 561 33.48 -6.44 21.75
C ASN A 561 34.41 -5.22 21.80
N SER A 562 35.35 -5.20 22.74
CA SER A 562 35.99 -3.98 23.21
C SER A 562 37.46 -3.85 22.79
N THR A 563 37.79 -2.79 22.07
CA THR A 563 39.17 -2.29 21.90
C THR A 563 39.17 -0.76 22.02
N PRO A 564 40.10 -0.15 22.77
CA PRO A 564 40.14 1.29 22.95
C PRO A 564 40.69 1.99 21.69
N TYR A 565 40.01 3.02 21.22
CA TYR A 565 40.48 3.88 20.12
C TYR A 565 40.51 5.35 20.59
N SER A 566 41.59 6.04 20.27
CA SER A 566 41.84 7.42 20.72
C SER A 566 40.88 8.43 20.06
N PRO A 567 40.55 9.56 20.73
CA PRO A 567 39.66 10.56 20.16
C PRO A 567 40.29 11.28 18.95
N PRO A 568 39.52 11.56 17.88
CA PRO A 568 39.96 12.41 16.78
C PRO A 568 40.04 13.89 17.21
N ALA A 569 40.91 14.66 16.56
CA ALA A 569 41.18 16.06 16.92
C ALA A 569 40.08 17.03 16.49
N SER A 570 40.03 18.19 17.15
CA SER A 570 39.11 19.29 16.88
C SER A 570 39.20 19.83 15.44
N PRO A 571 38.09 20.30 14.83
CA PRO A 571 38.13 20.94 13.52
C PRO A 571 38.85 22.29 13.55
N PRO A 572 39.50 22.70 12.44
CA PRO A 572 40.17 24.00 12.34
C PRO A 572 39.16 25.17 12.25
N PRO A 573 39.57 26.40 12.65
CA PRO A 573 38.72 27.59 12.61
C PRO A 573 38.45 28.07 11.17
N PRO A 574 37.33 28.78 10.93
CA PRO A 574 36.99 29.30 9.61
C PRO A 574 37.91 30.46 9.17
N PRO A 575 38.11 30.67 7.84
CA PRO A 575 38.92 31.76 7.31
C PRO A 575 38.25 33.14 7.52
N PRO A 576 39.03 34.23 7.61
CA PRO A 576 38.53 35.57 7.91
C PRO A 576 37.74 36.19 6.73
N ALA A 577 36.74 37.01 7.07
CA ALA A 577 35.90 37.70 6.10
C ALA A 577 36.65 38.86 5.40
N TYR A 578 36.53 38.93 4.07
CA TYR A 578 37.04 40.06 3.30
C TYR A 578 36.09 41.26 3.38
N HIS A 579 36.49 42.30 4.12
CA HIS A 579 35.90 43.64 3.99
C HIS A 579 36.32 44.27 2.66
N ASN A 580 35.37 44.43 1.73
CA ASN A 580 35.50 45.45 0.67
C ASN A 580 34.81 46.74 1.14
N ARG A 581 35.60 47.82 1.19
CA ARG A 581 35.08 49.18 1.34
C ARG A 581 34.52 49.63 -0.01
N LEU A 582 33.36 50.27 0.00
CA LEU A 582 33.05 51.34 -0.94
C LEU A 582 32.70 52.58 -0.13
N SER A 583 33.27 53.71 -0.52
CA SER A 583 33.11 55.00 0.16
C SER A 583 31.80 55.68 -0.25
N GLU A 584 31.24 56.44 0.68
CA GLU A 584 30.21 57.43 0.39
C GLU A 584 30.72 58.45 -0.63
N ASP A 585 29.87 58.91 -1.55
CA ASP A 585 29.71 60.36 -1.71
C ASP A 585 28.44 60.80 -2.49
N ASN A 586 27.86 61.89 -2.00
CA ASN A 586 27.13 62.95 -2.72
C ASN A 586 25.77 62.77 -3.46
N ILE A 587 24.80 63.53 -2.92
CA ILE A 587 23.83 64.41 -3.61
C ILE A 587 22.47 63.81 -4.08
N ALA A 588 21.42 64.63 -3.89
CA ALA A 588 20.01 64.37 -4.19
C ALA A 588 19.44 65.42 -5.20
N PRO A 589 18.13 65.71 -5.27
CA PRO A 589 17.18 64.94 -6.07
C PRO A 589 16.52 65.76 -7.20
N ALA A 590 16.00 65.09 -8.24
CA ALA A 590 15.14 65.73 -9.25
C ALA A 590 14.05 64.78 -9.81
N THR A 591 12.83 65.30 -9.90
CA THR A 591 11.68 64.75 -10.62
C THR A 591 11.10 65.87 -11.50
N PRO A 592 10.08 65.65 -12.37
CA PRO A 592 9.64 64.44 -13.08
C PRO A 592 9.61 64.66 -14.62
N ASN A 593 9.21 63.65 -15.41
CA ASN A 593 8.30 63.94 -16.54
C ASN A 593 7.47 62.75 -17.06
N ARG A 594 6.38 63.08 -17.78
CA ARG A 594 5.41 62.16 -18.40
C ARG A 594 5.89 61.65 -19.76
N ARG A 595 5.46 60.43 -20.14
CA ARG A 595 4.50 60.26 -21.27
C ARG A 595 3.77 58.92 -21.23
N VAL A 596 2.64 58.91 -21.94
CA VAL A 596 1.71 57.78 -22.12
C VAL A 596 1.77 57.37 -23.59
N SER A 597 1.61 56.07 -23.86
CA SER A 597 1.23 55.54 -25.17
C SER A 597 0.48 54.22 -25.00
N GLU A 598 -0.85 54.30 -25.07
CA GLU A 598 -1.72 53.13 -25.19
C GLU A 598 -1.63 52.56 -26.62
N VAL A 599 -1.80 51.25 -26.78
CA VAL A 599 -2.15 50.63 -28.07
C VAL A 599 -3.27 49.64 -27.82
N SER A 600 -4.45 49.92 -28.37
CA SER A 600 -5.61 49.03 -28.36
C SER A 600 -5.52 48.02 -29.51
N PHE A 601 -5.99 46.79 -29.27
CA PHE A 601 -6.35 45.85 -30.34
C PHE A 601 -7.81 45.44 -30.20
N SER A 602 -8.58 45.59 -31.28
CA SER A 602 -10.02 45.33 -31.31
C SER A 602 -10.34 43.89 -31.73
N ARG A 603 -11.55 43.44 -31.36
CA ARG A 603 -12.15 42.19 -31.83
C ARG A 603 -12.23 42.14 -33.36
N VAL A 604 -12.14 40.93 -33.90
CA VAL A 604 -12.76 40.57 -35.19
C VAL A 604 -13.75 39.43 -34.91
N LEU A 605 -14.97 39.59 -35.42
CA LEU A 605 -16.01 38.56 -35.48
C LEU A 605 -16.04 38.01 -36.91
N VAL A 606 -16.19 36.70 -37.06
CA VAL A 606 -16.58 36.06 -38.33
C VAL A 606 -17.56 34.93 -37.99
N GLU A 607 -18.77 35.03 -38.52
CA GLU A 607 -19.70 33.90 -38.67
C GLU A 607 -19.56 33.36 -40.11
N VAL A 608 -19.38 32.04 -40.25
CA VAL A 608 -20.02 31.17 -41.26
C VAL A 608 -20.18 29.79 -40.62
#